data_AF-A0A812WK37-F1
#
_entry.id   AF-A0A812WK37-F1
#
_cell.length_a   1.000
_cell.length_b   1.000
_cell.length_c   1.000
_cell.angle_alpha   90.00
_cell.angle_beta   90.00
_cell.angle_gamma   90.00
#
_symmetry.space_group_name_H-M   'P 1'
#
loop_
_entity.id
_entity.type
_entity.pdbx_description
1 polymer ?
#
loop_
_entity_poly.entity_id
_entity_poly.type
_entity_poly.pdbx_seq_one_letter_code
_entity_poly.pdbx_strand_id
1 'polypeptide(L)' 'VMVKNVPVKCGQRRLLRQFLGAGFQGKLDFIYLPMDPRSRSSRGFAFVNLTTVESAHQFY' A
#
# COMPACT_ATOMS: atom_id res chain seq x y z
N VAL A 1 1.57 -6.23 6.26
CA VAL A 1 1.04 -5.05 6.98
C VAL A 1 -0.28 -4.60 6.35
N MET A 2 -1.27 -4.22 7.16
CA MET A 2 -2.54 -3.65 6.66
C MET A 2 -2.54 -2.14 6.81
N VAL A 3 -2.77 -1.44 5.71
CA VAL A 3 -2.81 0.02 5.64
C VAL A 3 -4.26 0.45 5.63
N LYS A 4 -4.69 1.16 6.66
CA LYS A 4 -6.04 1.72 6.79
C LYS A 4 -6.06 3.19 6.35
N ASN A 5 -7.25 3.73 6.11
CA ASN A 5 -7.49 5.12 5.74
C ASN A 5 -6.82 5.52 4.41
N VAL A 6 -6.77 4.59 3.45
CA VAL A 6 -6.25 4.85 2.11
C VAL A 6 -7.25 5.75 1.37
N PRO A 7 -6.80 6.85 0.73
CA PRO A 7 -7.72 7.73 0.03
C PRO A 7 -8.50 6.99 -1.06
N VAL A 8 -9.81 7.26 -1.16
CA VAL A 8 -10.74 6.64 -2.13
C VAL A 8 -10.26 6.80 -3.58
N LYS A 9 -9.58 7.92 -3.90
CA LYS A 9 -8.98 8.20 -5.22
C LYS A 9 -7.52 7.74 -5.37
N CYS A 10 -6.99 6.99 -4.41
CA CYS A 10 -5.62 6.47 -4.48
C CYS A 10 -5.62 5.15 -5.25
N GLY A 11 -4.89 5.08 -6.36
CA GLY A 11 -4.64 3.84 -7.09
C GLY A 11 -3.35 3.16 -6.64
N GLN A 12 -3.20 1.88 -6.99
CA GLN A 12 -2.04 1.04 -6.59
C GLN A 12 -0.69 1.69 -6.94
N ARG A 13 -0.54 2.26 -8.14
CA ARG A 13 0.69 2.97 -8.55
C ARG A 13 1.00 4.21 -7.72
N ARG A 14 -0.03 4.94 -7.28
CA ARG A 14 0.15 6.14 -6.44
C ARG A 14 0.56 5.74 -5.03
N LEU A 15 -0.07 4.70 -4.48
CA LEU A 15 0.29 4.12 -3.20
C LEU A 15 1.74 3.59 -3.21
N LEU A 16 2.12 2.86 -4.27
CA LEU A 16 3.49 2.39 -4.46
C LEU A 16 4.49 3.54 -4.46
N ARG A 17 4.23 4.62 -5.22
CA ARG A 17 5.12 5.80 -5.24
C ARG A 17 5.29 6.43 -3.85
N GLN A 18 4.23 6.49 -3.05
CA GLN A 18 4.33 7.00 -1.68
C GLN A 18 5.25 6.13 -0.83
N PHE A 19 5.15 4.80 -0.94
CA PHE A 19 6.06 3.90 -0.22
C PHE A 19 7.51 4.02 -0.68
N LEU A 20 7.74 4.10 -1.99
CA LEU A 20 9.08 4.30 -2.52
C LEU A 20 9.69 5.62 -2.00
N GLY A 21 8.91 6.70 -2.00
CA GLY A 21 9.32 8.00 -1.44
C GLY A 21 9.52 8.02 0.07
N ALA A 22 8.85 7.12 0.81
CA ALA A 22 9.01 6.96 2.25
C ALA A 22 10.21 6.07 2.65
N GLY A 23 11.01 5.60 1.69
CA GLY A 23 12.20 4.78 1.97
C GLY A 23 11.94 3.27 2.03
N PHE A 24 10.79 2.81 1.55
CA PHE A 24 10.47 1.38 1.40
C PHE A 24 10.88 0.82 0.03
N GLN A 25 11.74 1.52 -0.71
CA GLN A 25 12.25 1.06 -2.00
C GLN A 25 13.03 -0.25 -1.85
N GLY A 26 12.63 -1.27 -2.61
CA GLY A 26 13.21 -2.62 -2.53
C GLY A 26 12.76 -3.45 -1.32
N LYS A 27 11.95 -2.87 -0.41
CA LYS A 27 11.42 -3.56 0.77
C LYS A 27 9.99 -4.05 0.60
N LEU A 28 9.36 -3.70 -0.53
CA LEU A 28 8.00 -4.09 -0.90
C LEU A 28 8.03 -5.29 -1.83
N ASP A 29 7.38 -6.36 -1.40
CA ASP A 29 7.22 -7.58 -2.18
C ASP A 29 5.91 -7.54 -2.99
N PHE A 30 4.81 -7.20 -2.31
CA PHE A 30 3.47 -7.22 -2.91
C PHE A 30 2.59 -6.10 -2.38
N ILE A 31 1.74 -5.53 -3.23
CA ILE A 31 0.74 -4.54 -2.84
C ILE A 31 -0.59 -4.96 -3.43
N TYR A 32 -1.58 -5.15 -2.57
CA TYR A 32 -2.95 -5.42 -2.94
C TYR A 32 -3.85 -4.28 -2.49
N LEU A 33 -4.39 -3.56 -3.47
CA LEU A 33 -5.37 -2.51 -3.25
C LEU A 33 -6.71 -2.96 -3.85
N PRO A 34 -7.68 -3.39 -3.03
CA PRO A 34 -9.00 -3.70 -3.53
C PRO A 34 -9.66 -2.43 -4.05
N MET A 35 -9.81 -2.35 -5.37
CA MET A 35 -10.55 -1.31 -6.06
C MET A 35 -11.93 -1.84 -6.44
N ASP A 36 -12.95 -1.02 -6.24
CA ASP A 36 -14.28 -1.32 -6.77
C ASP A 36 -14.28 -1.14 -8.29
N PRO A 37 -14.58 -2.18 -9.09
CA PRO A 37 -14.56 -2.10 -10.54
C PRO A 37 -15.63 -1.13 -11.09
N ARG A 38 -16.71 -0.84 -10.34
CA ARG A 38 -17.77 0.08 -10.79
C ARG A 38 -17.39 1.53 -10.59
N SER A 39 -16.89 1.89 -9.41
CA SER A 39 -16.53 3.27 -9.05
C SER A 39 -15.05 3.61 -9.26
N ARG A 40 -14.20 2.63 -9.63
CA ARG A 40 -12.73 2.71 -9.71
C ARG A 40 -12.09 3.33 -8.46
N SER A 41 -12.74 3.12 -7.32
CA SER A 41 -12.38 3.74 -6.05
C SER A 41 -11.82 2.69 -5.09
N SER A 42 -10.84 3.09 -4.29
CA SER A 42 -10.27 2.23 -3.26
C SER A 42 -11.27 2.05 -2.10
N ARG A 43 -11.29 0.87 -1.49
CA ARG A 43 -12.20 0.56 -0.37
C ARG A 43 -11.73 1.13 0.98
N GLY A 44 -10.79 2.08 1.00
CA GLY A 44 -10.27 2.70 2.22
C GLY A 44 -9.16 1.91 2.93
N PHE A 45 -8.74 0.77 2.38
CA PHE A 45 -7.63 -0.03 2.91
C PHE A 45 -6.82 -0.69 1.80
N ALA A 46 -5.58 -1.04 2.12
CA ALA A 46 -4.68 -1.81 1.27
C ALA A 46 -3.91 -2.83 2.11
N PHE A 47 -3.54 -3.93 1.46
CA PHE A 47 -2.61 -4.90 2.03
C PHE A 47 -1.25 -4.76 1.36
N VAL A 48 -0.21 -4.76 2.18
CA VAL A 48 1.16 -4.59 1.74
C VAL A 48 2.00 -5.71 2.33
N ASN A 49 2.62 -6.49 1.45
CA ASN A 49 3.64 -7.47 1.82
C ASN A 49 5.02 -6.83 1.70
N LEU A 50 5.81 -7.00 2.74
CA LEU A 50 7.18 -6.50 2.82
C LEU A 50 8.13 -7.69 2.80
N THR A 51 9.33 -7.49 2.27
CA THR A 51 10.33 -8.55 2.12
C THR A 51 11.00 -8.92 3.43
N THR A 52 11.00 -8.02 4.43
CA THR A 52 11.64 -8.26 5.74
C THR A 52 10.77 -7.87 6.93
N VAL A 53 11.03 -8.51 8.07
CA VAL A 53 10.29 -8.28 9.32
C VAL A 53 10.62 -6.89 9.89
N GLU A 54 11.86 -6.42 9.74
CA GLU A 54 12.30 -5.09 10.19
C GLU A 54 11.53 -3.98 9.46
N SER A 55 11.28 -4.19 8.16
CA SER A 55 10.48 -3.27 7.36
C SER A 55 9.02 -3.22 7.83
N ALA A 56 8.48 -4.36 8.27
CA ALA A 56 7.14 -4.41 8.86
C ALA A 56 7.08 -3.70 10.22
N HIS A 57 8.14 -3.82 11.03
CA HIS A 57 8.27 -3.10 12.30
C HIS A 57 8.38 -1.58 12.11
N GLN A 58 9.08 -1.09 11.07
CA GLN A 58 9.13 0.35 10.75
C GLN A 58 7.76 0.96 10.39
N PHE A 59 6.77 0.12 10.14
CA PHE A 59 5.42 0.54 9.76
C PHE A 59 4.48 0.70 10.97
N TYR A 60 4.88 0.20 12.14
CA TYR A 60 4.11 0.29 13.40
C TYR A 60 4.65 1.43 14.26
#